data_AF-A0A6A3N8A5-F1
#
_entry.id   AF-A0A6A3N8A5-F1
#
_cell.length_a   1.000
_cell.length_b   1.000
_cell.length_c   1.000
_cell.angle_alpha   90.00
_cell.angle_beta   90.00
_cell.angle_gamma   90.00
#
_symmetry.space_group_name_H-M   'P 1'
#
loop_
_entity.id
_entity.type
_entity.pdbx_description
1 polymer ?
#
loop_
_entity_poly.entity_id
_entity_poly.type
_entity_poly.pdbx_seq_one_letter_code
_entity_poly.pdbx_strand_id
1 'polypeptide(L)'
;MGVLRWTLGLCAVLCVHEAAAYKLFQKKIPNGANVPGVQALGHDRDGGGPNNDFGQDFIAAMFQWTKDFCEKDSDGDGQTNGQELGDPCCEFEHRKHEVVRWTQGVSHPGDPERKSDPALWADVVCGAAEPEAAAEAKAVEPRPEGTEEVEEKEETVELAAEQQQELTAGAPALQSSVMLSAVALTAVVVYFVVLRTGRRYSRNLPIFRQRRGAPV
;
A
#
# COMPACT_ATOMS: atom_id res chain seq x y z
N MET A 1 35.02 17.52 -12.38
CA MET A 1 34.65 16.16 -11.94
C MET A 1 33.80 16.13 -10.66
N GLY A 2 33.10 17.22 -10.28
CA GLY A 2 32.34 17.29 -9.03
C GLY A 2 30.81 17.19 -9.17
N VAL A 3 30.26 17.34 -10.38
CA VAL A 3 28.80 17.40 -10.59
C VAL A 3 28.18 16.01 -10.84
N LEU A 4 28.99 15.05 -11.28
CA LEU A 4 28.54 13.67 -11.59
C LEU A 4 28.33 12.81 -10.33
N ARG A 5 28.76 13.29 -9.16
CA ARG A 5 28.71 12.56 -7.88
C ARG A 5 27.45 12.83 -7.07
N TRP A 6 26.72 13.91 -7.38
CA TRP A 6 25.48 14.31 -6.70
C TRP A 6 24.22 13.79 -7.41
N THR A 7 24.30 13.47 -8.70
CA THR A 7 23.18 12.90 -9.46
C THR A 7 22.94 11.42 -9.19
N LEU A 8 23.98 10.66 -8.82
CA LEU A 8 23.87 9.23 -8.45
C LEU A 8 23.20 9.01 -7.07
N GLY A 9 23.32 9.96 -6.14
CA GLY A 9 22.70 9.85 -4.81
C GLY A 9 21.18 10.03 -4.82
N LEU A 10 20.66 10.88 -5.70
CA LEU A 10 19.22 11.19 -5.75
C LEU A 10 18.39 10.03 -6.35
N CYS A 11 18.92 9.27 -7.30
CA CYS A 11 18.26 8.07 -7.84
C CYS A 11 18.21 6.91 -6.84
N ALA A 12 19.28 6.71 -6.05
CA ALA A 12 19.32 5.64 -5.05
C ALA A 12 18.29 5.86 -3.92
N VAL A 13 18.03 7.11 -3.52
CA VAL A 13 17.04 7.43 -2.48
C VAL A 13 15.60 7.16 -2.94
N LEU A 14 15.28 7.34 -4.23
CA LEU A 14 13.94 7.08 -4.77
C LEU A 14 13.62 5.58 -4.86
N CYS A 15 14.57 4.74 -5.30
CA CYS A 15 14.34 3.29 -5.41
C CYS A 15 14.17 2.57 -4.06
N VAL A 16 14.77 3.10 -2.98
CA VAL A 16 14.65 2.49 -1.64
C VAL A 16 13.25 2.68 -1.03
N HIS A 17 12.55 3.77 -1.37
CA HIS A 17 11.19 4.02 -0.87
C HIS A 17 10.15 3.05 -1.47
N GLU A 18 10.34 2.63 -2.71
CA GLU A 18 9.39 1.75 -3.42
C GLU A 18 9.39 0.33 -2.83
N ALA A 19 10.57 -0.22 -2.52
CA ALA A 19 10.69 -1.53 -1.89
C ALA A 19 10.03 -1.59 -0.50
N ALA A 20 10.11 -0.50 0.27
CA ALA A 20 9.45 -0.40 1.57
C ALA A 20 7.92 -0.34 1.45
N ALA A 21 7.40 0.27 0.38
CA ALA A 21 5.96 0.37 0.12
C ALA A 21 5.34 -1.00 -0.18
N TYR A 22 6.02 -1.87 -0.95
CA TYR A 22 5.50 -3.22 -1.22
C TYR A 22 5.43 -4.10 0.02
N LYS A 23 6.36 -3.91 0.96
CA LYS A 23 6.33 -4.61 2.26
C LYS A 23 5.15 -4.20 3.13
N LEU A 24 4.52 -3.05 2.90
CA LEU A 24 3.30 -2.65 3.61
C LEU A 24 2.10 -3.53 3.21
N PHE A 25 1.99 -3.93 1.95
CA PHE A 25 0.90 -4.81 1.50
C PHE A 25 1.01 -6.19 2.12
N GLN A 26 2.22 -6.74 2.25
CA GLN A 26 2.45 -8.01 2.95
C GLN A 26 2.03 -7.97 4.43
N LYS A 27 2.12 -6.80 5.09
CA LYS A 27 1.67 -6.62 6.48
C LYS A 27 0.15 -6.49 6.62
N LYS A 28 -0.55 -6.17 5.53
CA LYS A 28 -2.01 -6.03 5.50
C LYS A 28 -2.73 -7.38 5.35
N ILE A 29 -1.98 -8.47 5.24
CA ILE A 29 -2.45 -9.82 5.00
C ILE A 29 -1.84 -10.72 6.10
N PRO A 30 -2.62 -11.62 6.72
CA PRO A 30 -2.10 -12.57 7.70
C PRO A 30 -1.02 -13.43 7.05
N ASN A 31 0.12 -13.61 7.73
CA ASN A 31 1.27 -14.35 7.21
C ASN A 31 1.75 -13.93 5.81
N GLY A 32 1.46 -12.71 5.34
CA GLY A 32 1.73 -12.28 3.96
C GLY A 32 3.21 -12.23 3.55
N ALA A 33 4.13 -12.32 4.52
CA ALA A 33 5.58 -12.46 4.31
C ALA A 33 6.14 -13.83 4.75
N ASN A 34 5.28 -14.73 5.26
CA ASN A 34 5.66 -16.00 5.89
C ASN A 34 5.31 -17.22 5.02
N VAL A 35 4.75 -17.03 3.82
CA VAL A 35 4.49 -18.13 2.89
C VAL A 35 5.82 -18.69 2.34
N PRO A 36 6.13 -19.99 2.52
CA PRO A 36 7.44 -20.53 2.17
C PRO A 36 7.83 -20.32 0.70
N GLY A 37 9.01 -19.75 0.45
CA GLY A 37 9.53 -19.54 -0.90
C GLY A 37 8.92 -18.37 -1.68
N VAL A 38 7.91 -17.69 -1.12
CA VAL A 38 7.15 -16.63 -1.82
C VAL A 38 7.61 -15.26 -1.32
N GLN A 39 8.15 -14.44 -2.22
CA GLN A 39 8.62 -13.09 -1.89
C GLN A 39 7.57 -12.02 -2.21
N ALA A 40 6.70 -12.29 -3.17
CA ALA A 40 5.69 -11.39 -3.72
C ALA A 40 4.33 -12.10 -3.78
N LEU A 41 3.71 -12.31 -2.62
CA LEU A 41 2.36 -12.85 -2.50
C LEU A 41 1.36 -11.99 -3.30
N GLY A 42 0.46 -12.62 -4.06
CA GLY A 42 -0.47 -11.93 -4.96
C GLY A 42 0.05 -11.68 -6.37
N HIS A 43 1.12 -12.36 -6.77
CA HIS A 43 1.68 -12.33 -8.12
C HIS A 43 1.89 -13.74 -8.66
N ASP A 44 1.85 -13.90 -10.00
CA ASP A 44 1.97 -15.21 -10.68
C ASP A 44 3.31 -15.94 -10.48
N ARG A 45 4.32 -15.25 -9.94
CA ARG A 45 5.64 -15.83 -9.67
C ARG A 45 6.04 -15.44 -8.26
N ASP A 46 6.74 -16.34 -7.58
CA ASP A 46 7.22 -16.14 -6.21
C ASP A 46 8.00 -14.81 -6.03
N GLY A 47 8.75 -14.39 -7.04
CA GLY A 47 9.55 -13.15 -7.04
C GLY A 47 8.84 -11.90 -7.59
N GLY A 48 7.59 -12.01 -8.02
CA GLY A 48 6.78 -10.93 -8.58
C GLY A 48 6.45 -11.10 -10.07
N GLY A 49 5.54 -10.26 -10.58
CA GLY A 49 5.02 -10.37 -11.94
C GLY A 49 3.66 -9.67 -12.07
N PRO A 50 2.84 -10.05 -13.07
CA PRO A 50 1.41 -9.74 -13.05
C PRO A 50 0.76 -10.28 -11.77
N ASN A 51 -0.38 -9.70 -11.39
CA ASN A 51 -1.17 -10.19 -10.26
C ASN A 51 -1.90 -11.48 -10.65
N ASN A 52 -1.81 -12.48 -9.77
CA ASN A 52 -2.65 -13.67 -9.82
C ASN A 52 -4.05 -13.35 -9.28
N ASP A 53 -4.94 -14.34 -9.26
CA ASP A 53 -6.34 -14.15 -8.86
C ASP A 53 -6.47 -13.64 -7.41
N PHE A 54 -5.67 -14.17 -6.47
CA PHE A 54 -5.58 -13.62 -5.09
C PHE A 54 -5.18 -12.14 -5.06
N GLY A 55 -4.18 -11.77 -5.86
CA GLY A 55 -3.75 -10.38 -5.99
C GLY A 55 -4.84 -9.47 -6.57
N GLN A 56 -5.59 -9.95 -7.56
CA GLN A 56 -6.73 -9.21 -8.12
C GLN A 56 -7.85 -9.04 -7.09
N ASP A 57 -8.12 -10.07 -6.29
CA ASP A 57 -9.11 -10.02 -5.21
C ASP A 57 -8.68 -9.08 -4.09
N PHE A 58 -7.39 -9.04 -3.75
CA PHE A 58 -6.86 -8.07 -2.80
C PHE A 58 -7.01 -6.63 -3.30
N ILE A 59 -6.80 -6.40 -4.61
CA ILE A 59 -7.06 -5.10 -5.26
C ILE A 59 -8.56 -4.77 -5.18
N ALA A 60 -9.44 -5.73 -5.47
CA ALA A 60 -10.89 -5.55 -5.39
C ALA A 60 -11.35 -5.22 -3.96
N ALA A 61 -10.69 -5.79 -2.95
CA ALA A 61 -10.89 -5.48 -1.53
C ALA A 61 -10.22 -4.15 -1.09
N MET A 62 -9.72 -3.35 -2.04
CA MET A 62 -9.02 -2.09 -1.78
C MET A 62 -7.80 -2.25 -0.85
N PHE A 63 -7.06 -3.34 -0.99
CA PHE A 63 -5.86 -3.65 -0.19
C PHE A 63 -6.15 -3.76 1.32
N GLN A 64 -7.31 -4.34 1.67
CA GLN A 64 -7.73 -4.62 3.03
C GLN A 64 -8.07 -6.11 3.18
N TRP A 65 -7.73 -6.66 4.34
CA TRP A 65 -8.16 -8.01 4.74
C TRP A 65 -9.61 -7.95 5.21
N THR A 66 -10.54 -7.82 4.28
CA THR A 66 -11.97 -7.82 4.59
C THR A 66 -12.45 -9.25 4.81
N LYS A 67 -13.58 -9.40 5.52
CA LYS A 67 -14.22 -10.71 5.69
C LYS A 67 -14.49 -11.39 4.34
N ASP A 68 -15.08 -10.68 3.39
CA ASP A 68 -15.36 -11.20 2.05
C ASP A 68 -14.09 -11.66 1.32
N PHE A 69 -12.97 -10.94 1.48
CA PHE A 69 -11.69 -11.35 0.88
C PHE A 69 -11.09 -12.57 1.59
N CYS A 70 -11.15 -12.61 2.91
CA CYS A 70 -10.68 -13.73 3.70
C CYS A 70 -11.47 -15.04 3.44
N GLU A 71 -12.79 -14.95 3.28
CA GLU A 71 -13.66 -16.11 3.01
C GLU A 71 -13.63 -16.54 1.53
N LYS A 72 -12.98 -15.77 0.65
CA LYS A 72 -12.89 -16.11 -0.76
C LYS A 72 -11.89 -17.24 -0.99
N ASP A 73 -12.23 -18.11 -1.93
CA ASP A 73 -11.35 -19.10 -2.56
C ASP A 73 -10.85 -18.47 -3.87
N SER A 74 -9.68 -17.83 -3.81
CA SER A 74 -9.20 -16.99 -4.92
C SER A 74 -8.64 -17.81 -6.08
N ASP A 75 -8.05 -18.98 -5.83
CA ASP A 75 -7.48 -19.86 -6.87
C ASP A 75 -8.37 -21.07 -7.23
N GLY A 76 -9.51 -21.23 -6.56
CA GLY A 76 -10.54 -22.21 -6.90
C GLY A 76 -10.21 -23.62 -6.44
N ASP A 77 -9.34 -23.74 -5.43
CA ASP A 77 -8.89 -25.03 -4.93
C ASP A 77 -9.82 -25.62 -3.85
N GLY A 78 -10.76 -24.82 -3.32
CA GLY A 78 -11.69 -25.20 -2.28
C GLY A 78 -11.27 -24.83 -0.86
N GLN A 79 -10.14 -24.15 -0.68
CA GLN A 79 -9.75 -23.51 0.57
C GLN A 79 -10.01 -22.01 0.50
N THR A 80 -10.35 -21.40 1.64
CA THR A 80 -10.44 -19.95 1.71
C THR A 80 -9.06 -19.33 1.92
N ASN A 81 -8.89 -18.09 1.47
CA ASN A 81 -7.70 -17.27 1.72
C ASN A 81 -7.32 -17.25 3.21
N GLY A 82 -8.32 -17.18 4.09
CA GLY A 82 -8.17 -17.25 5.54
C GLY A 82 -7.64 -18.60 6.04
N GLN A 83 -8.17 -19.72 5.53
CA GLN A 83 -7.64 -21.04 5.87
C GLN A 83 -6.17 -21.16 5.46
N GLU A 84 -5.82 -20.73 4.26
CA GLU A 84 -4.45 -20.89 3.78
C GLU A 84 -3.44 -19.98 4.48
N LEU A 85 -3.87 -18.79 4.89
CA LEU A 85 -3.00 -17.78 5.50
C LEU A 85 -3.07 -17.73 7.03
N GLY A 86 -3.77 -18.68 7.66
CA GLY A 86 -3.78 -18.83 9.12
C GLY A 86 -4.78 -17.95 9.87
N ASP A 87 -5.80 -17.45 9.17
CA ASP A 87 -6.93 -16.70 9.72
C ASP A 87 -8.27 -17.29 9.23
N PRO A 88 -8.62 -18.53 9.60
CA PRO A 88 -9.84 -19.21 9.12
C PRO A 88 -11.13 -18.56 9.62
N CYS A 89 -11.04 -17.66 10.61
CA CYS A 89 -12.18 -16.96 11.19
C CYS A 89 -12.31 -15.51 10.71
N CYS A 90 -11.40 -15.05 9.85
CA CYS A 90 -11.41 -13.70 9.31
C CYS A 90 -11.39 -12.62 10.39
N GLU A 91 -10.58 -12.86 11.44
CA GLU A 91 -10.44 -12.01 12.61
C GLU A 91 -9.25 -11.06 12.46
N PHE A 92 -8.31 -11.34 11.55
CA PHE A 92 -7.13 -10.51 11.34
C PHE A 92 -7.53 -9.09 10.90
N GLU A 93 -7.04 -8.09 11.61
CA GLU A 93 -7.18 -6.68 11.23
C GLU A 93 -5.86 -5.95 11.40
N HIS A 94 -5.27 -5.49 10.29
CA HIS A 94 -3.99 -4.78 10.31
C HIS A 94 -4.03 -3.59 11.29
N ARG A 95 -3.05 -3.54 12.20
CA ARG A 95 -2.87 -2.57 13.28
C ARG A 95 -3.91 -2.57 14.40
N LYS A 96 -4.90 -3.46 14.37
CA LYS A 96 -5.95 -3.55 15.40
C LYS A 96 -6.02 -4.92 16.05
N HIS A 97 -5.95 -5.98 15.24
CA HIS A 97 -5.99 -7.36 15.69
C HIS A 97 -5.12 -8.22 14.76
N GLU A 98 -3.79 -8.10 14.86
CA GLU A 98 -2.83 -8.86 14.04
C GLU A 98 -2.56 -10.26 14.61
N VAL A 99 -3.63 -10.96 15.01
CA VAL A 99 -3.58 -12.33 15.52
C VAL A 99 -3.89 -13.30 14.39
N VAL A 100 -3.09 -14.35 14.29
CA VAL A 100 -3.31 -15.47 13.38
C VAL A 100 -3.35 -16.74 14.21
N ARG A 101 -4.17 -17.71 13.80
CA ARG A 101 -4.32 -18.99 14.49
C ARG A 101 -3.12 -19.91 14.29
N TRP A 102 -2.46 -19.81 13.14
CA TRP A 102 -1.18 -20.48 12.89
C TRP A 102 -0.27 -19.66 11.98
N THR A 103 1.02 -19.99 12.04
CA THR A 103 2.07 -19.43 11.18
C THR A 103 2.84 -20.50 10.42
N GLN A 104 2.63 -21.77 10.75
CA GLN A 104 3.24 -22.93 10.11
C GLN A 104 2.15 -23.70 9.36
N GLY A 105 2.50 -24.30 8.23
CA GLY A 105 1.54 -24.98 7.37
C GLY A 105 0.66 -24.04 6.54
N VAL A 106 1.05 -22.76 6.42
CA VAL A 106 0.42 -21.81 5.49
C VAL A 106 0.75 -22.14 4.04
N SER A 107 -0.14 -21.78 3.12
CA SER A 107 0.00 -22.05 1.70
C SER A 107 -0.19 -20.79 0.84
N HIS A 108 -0.16 -20.95 -0.49
CA HIS A 108 -0.17 -19.83 -1.42
C HIS A 108 -1.57 -19.70 -2.05
N PRO A 109 -2.41 -18.74 -1.62
CA PRO A 109 -3.83 -18.63 -1.97
C PRO A 109 -4.15 -18.18 -3.40
N GLY A 110 -3.11 -18.14 -4.25
CA GLY A 110 -3.20 -17.83 -5.67
C GLY A 110 -2.55 -18.92 -6.52
N ASP A 111 -2.34 -20.12 -5.97
CA ASP A 111 -1.72 -21.28 -6.61
C ASP A 111 -2.42 -22.57 -6.14
N PRO A 112 -3.33 -23.15 -6.96
CA PRO A 112 -4.21 -24.23 -6.54
C PRO A 112 -3.49 -25.57 -6.29
N GLU A 113 -2.19 -25.67 -6.61
CA GLU A 113 -1.36 -26.83 -6.30
C GLU A 113 -0.76 -26.76 -4.88
N ARG A 114 -0.82 -25.59 -4.23
CA ARG A 114 -0.18 -25.32 -2.94
C ARG A 114 -1.26 -25.16 -1.88
N LYS A 115 -1.57 -26.26 -1.20
CA LYS A 115 -2.63 -26.33 -0.18
C LYS A 115 -2.10 -26.41 1.23
N SER A 116 -2.87 -25.89 2.18
CA SER A 116 -2.68 -26.11 3.60
C SER A 116 -3.30 -27.44 4.01
N ASP A 117 -2.88 -28.01 5.14
CA ASP A 117 -3.50 -29.23 5.67
C ASP A 117 -4.87 -28.89 6.29
N PRO A 118 -6.00 -29.46 5.83
CA PRO A 118 -7.32 -29.21 6.41
C PRO A 118 -7.44 -29.55 7.90
N ALA A 119 -6.55 -30.37 8.44
CA ALA A 119 -6.47 -30.62 9.88
C ALA A 119 -6.23 -29.35 10.70
N LEU A 120 -5.64 -28.29 10.13
CA LEU A 120 -5.39 -27.02 10.82
C LEU A 120 -6.67 -26.28 11.22
N TRP A 121 -7.79 -26.50 10.50
CA TRP A 121 -9.08 -25.85 10.79
C TRP A 121 -10.24 -26.81 11.02
N ALA A 122 -9.99 -28.13 11.09
CA ALA A 122 -11.05 -29.12 11.28
C ALA A 122 -11.88 -28.88 12.56
N ASP A 123 -11.23 -28.42 13.64
CA ASP A 123 -11.86 -28.18 14.95
C ASP A 123 -12.03 -26.68 15.28
N VAL A 124 -11.81 -25.79 14.31
CA VAL A 124 -11.90 -24.34 14.54
C VAL A 124 -13.36 -23.90 14.55
N VAL A 125 -13.79 -23.32 15.67
CA VAL A 125 -15.10 -22.67 15.81
C VAL A 125 -14.90 -21.16 15.92
N CYS A 126 -15.41 -20.41 14.96
CA CYS A 126 -15.33 -18.97 14.91
C CYS A 126 -16.44 -18.31 15.75
N GLY A 127 -16.15 -17.17 16.38
CA GLY A 127 -17.13 -16.41 17.17
C GLY A 127 -17.14 -16.70 18.67
N ALA A 128 -16.18 -17.48 19.18
CA ALA A 128 -15.87 -17.46 20.61
C ALA A 128 -15.05 -16.19 20.90
N ALA A 129 -15.56 -15.29 21.74
CA ALA A 129 -14.75 -14.22 22.29
C ALA A 129 -13.51 -14.83 22.95
N GLU A 130 -12.32 -14.39 22.56
CA GLU A 130 -11.07 -14.86 23.15
C GLU A 130 -11.14 -14.71 24.68
N PRO A 131 -10.78 -15.73 25.47
CA PRO A 131 -10.48 -15.51 26.86
C PRO A 131 -9.21 -14.67 26.93
N GLU A 132 -9.30 -13.47 27.50
CA GLU A 132 -8.15 -12.64 27.87
C GLU A 132 -7.09 -13.51 28.55
N ALA A 133 -5.87 -13.47 28.02
CA ALA A 133 -4.74 -14.20 28.54
C ALA A 133 -4.57 -13.91 30.05
N ALA A 134 -4.56 -14.98 30.84
CA ALA A 134 -4.35 -14.94 32.28
C ALA A 134 -3.02 -14.22 32.61
N ALA A 135 -3.13 -13.10 33.33
CA ALA A 135 -2.02 -12.46 34.00
C ALA A 135 -1.44 -13.42 35.07
N GLU A 136 -0.20 -13.85 34.88
CA GLU A 136 0.52 -14.61 35.89
C GLU A 136 1.10 -13.64 36.93
N ALA A 137 0.50 -13.66 38.12
CA ALA A 137 0.90 -12.89 39.28
C ALA A 137 2.22 -13.42 39.86
N LYS A 138 3.19 -12.52 40.12
CA LYS A 138 4.26 -12.77 41.09
C LYS A 138 4.29 -11.64 42.12
N ALA A 139 3.89 -12.01 43.34
CA ALA A 139 3.83 -11.17 44.52
C ALA A 139 5.23 -10.85 45.07
N VAL A 140 5.46 -9.57 45.42
CA VAL A 140 6.37 -9.14 46.49
C VAL A 140 5.75 -7.90 47.17
N GLU A 141 5.45 -8.02 48.46
CA GLU A 141 5.09 -6.95 49.42
C GLU A 141 6.27 -6.70 50.38
N PRO A 142 6.29 -5.65 51.25
CA PRO A 142 5.61 -4.33 51.20
C PRO A 142 6.51 -3.10 51.59
N ARG A 143 6.02 -1.88 51.24
CA ARG A 143 5.94 -0.53 51.94
C ARG A 143 7.17 0.00 52.75
N PRO A 144 7.37 1.33 53.03
CA PRO A 144 6.44 2.49 53.02
C PRO A 144 7.05 3.79 52.42
N GLU A 145 6.44 4.98 52.35
CA GLU A 145 5.11 5.61 52.46
C GLU A 145 5.35 7.12 52.19
N GLY A 146 4.31 7.85 51.78
CA GLY A 146 4.30 9.30 51.54
C GLY A 146 3.59 9.63 50.22
N THR A 147 2.26 9.63 50.12
CA THR A 147 1.35 10.80 50.35
C THR A 147 1.97 12.11 49.87
N GLU A 148 1.43 12.78 48.85
CA GLU A 148 0.26 13.67 48.98
C GLU A 148 -0.49 13.86 47.63
N GLU A 149 -1.84 13.88 47.74
CA GLU A 149 -2.84 14.80 47.13
C GLU A 149 -2.81 15.04 45.60
N VAL A 150 -3.75 14.50 44.81
CA VAL A 150 -5.11 14.99 44.50
C VAL A 150 -5.17 16.47 44.09
N GLU A 151 -5.35 16.75 42.79
CA GLU A 151 -6.51 17.53 42.35
C GLU A 151 -6.85 17.30 40.88
N GLU A 152 -8.14 17.06 40.70
CA GLU A 152 -8.93 16.91 39.47
C GLU A 152 -9.25 18.30 38.91
N LYS A 153 -9.25 18.48 37.58
CA LYS A 153 -10.43 18.97 36.84
C LYS A 153 -10.18 19.23 35.36
N GLU A 154 -11.12 18.71 34.59
CA GLU A 154 -11.53 19.13 33.25
C GLU A 154 -11.85 20.63 33.18
N GLU A 155 -11.67 21.26 32.01
CA GLU A 155 -12.76 22.05 31.43
C GLU A 155 -12.59 22.24 29.91
N THR A 156 -13.67 21.91 29.22
CA THR A 156 -14.07 22.23 27.85
C THR A 156 -14.23 23.73 27.62
N VAL A 157 -13.93 24.25 26.42
CA VAL A 157 -14.67 25.40 25.86
C VAL A 157 -14.79 25.31 24.33
N GLU A 158 -16.04 25.36 23.89
CA GLU A 158 -16.55 25.47 22.53
C GLU A 158 -16.68 26.96 22.11
N LEU A 159 -16.95 27.19 20.82
CA LEU A 159 -17.53 28.39 20.18
C LEU A 159 -16.61 29.41 19.50
N ALA A 160 -16.57 29.26 18.17
CA ALA A 160 -17.05 30.21 17.15
C ALA A 160 -16.85 31.72 17.36
N ALA A 161 -16.18 32.37 16.39
CA ALA A 161 -16.69 33.56 15.70
C ALA A 161 -15.76 33.95 14.53
N GLU A 162 -16.35 34.07 13.33
CA GLU A 162 -15.81 34.88 12.24
C GLU A 162 -15.74 36.36 12.65
N GLN A 163 -14.69 37.08 12.24
CA GLN A 163 -14.86 38.35 11.53
C GLN A 163 -13.56 38.89 10.91
N GLN A 164 -13.71 39.31 9.66
CA GLN A 164 -12.78 40.05 8.81
C GLN A 164 -12.15 41.28 9.49
N GLN A 165 -10.86 41.51 9.21
CA GLN A 165 -10.37 42.86 9.03
C GLN A 165 -9.31 42.95 7.92
N GLU A 166 -9.72 43.63 6.85
CA GLU A 166 -8.93 44.08 5.72
C GLU A 166 -8.17 45.36 6.13
N LEU A 167 -6.84 45.42 5.94
CA LEU A 167 -6.17 46.66 5.49
C LEU A 167 -4.72 46.41 5.05
N THR A 168 -4.56 46.39 3.72
CA THR A 168 -3.54 47.13 2.95
C THR A 168 -2.03 46.92 3.16
N ALA A 169 -1.41 46.61 2.01
CA ALA A 169 -0.15 47.13 1.49
C ALA A 169 1.17 46.55 2.04
N GLY A 170 1.66 45.52 1.34
CA GLY A 170 3.06 45.11 1.36
C GLY A 170 3.29 43.78 0.64
N ALA A 171 3.17 43.73 -0.68
CA ALA A 171 3.59 42.58 -1.48
C ALA A 171 4.91 42.90 -2.22
N PRO A 172 5.72 41.93 -2.68
CA PRO A 172 5.60 40.47 -2.52
C PRO A 172 6.92 39.76 -2.14
N ALA A 173 6.85 38.68 -1.35
CA ALA A 173 7.90 37.66 -1.30
C ALA A 173 7.34 36.21 -1.37
N LEU A 174 6.11 36.05 -1.88
CA LEU A 174 5.47 34.74 -2.09
C LEU A 174 4.89 34.64 -3.50
N GLN A 175 5.74 34.76 -4.53
CA GLN A 175 5.33 34.42 -5.91
C GLN A 175 6.31 33.48 -6.62
N SER A 176 7.42 33.10 -5.98
CA SER A 176 8.43 32.27 -6.66
C SER A 176 7.97 30.81 -6.84
N SER A 177 7.37 30.19 -5.82
CA SER A 177 7.05 28.75 -5.87
C SER A 177 5.85 28.38 -6.76
N VAL A 178 4.77 29.17 -6.75
CA VAL A 178 3.57 28.86 -7.54
C VAL A 178 3.79 29.14 -9.03
N MET A 179 4.51 30.22 -9.37
CA MET A 179 4.79 30.57 -10.76
C MET A 179 5.72 29.58 -11.45
N LEU A 180 6.72 29.05 -10.72
CA LEU A 180 7.62 28.01 -11.25
C LEU A 180 6.86 26.73 -11.63
N SER A 181 5.80 26.37 -10.88
CA SER A 181 4.96 25.20 -11.19
C SER A 181 4.05 25.42 -12.41
N ALA A 182 3.44 26.60 -12.54
CA ALA A 182 2.55 26.92 -13.65
C ALA A 182 3.30 27.07 -14.98
N VAL A 183 4.51 27.65 -14.96
CA VAL A 183 5.35 27.80 -16.15
C VAL A 183 5.87 26.44 -16.64
N ALA A 184 6.23 25.52 -15.73
CA ALA A 184 6.63 24.18 -16.10
C ALA A 184 5.48 23.39 -16.76
N LEU A 185 4.27 23.46 -16.21
CA LEU A 185 3.10 22.78 -16.76
C LEU A 185 2.71 23.35 -18.13
N THR A 186 2.74 24.66 -18.31
CA THR A 186 2.44 25.29 -19.60
C THR A 186 3.50 24.95 -20.65
N ALA A 187 4.79 24.90 -20.30
CA ALA A 187 5.85 24.47 -21.21
C ALA A 187 5.70 23.01 -21.66
N VAL A 188 5.32 22.11 -20.75
CA VAL A 188 5.07 20.68 -21.06
C VAL A 188 3.87 20.53 -21.99
N VAL A 189 2.77 21.24 -21.72
CA VAL A 189 1.57 21.20 -22.59
C VAL A 189 1.90 21.73 -23.99
N VAL A 190 2.61 22.86 -24.10
CA VAL A 190 3.03 23.42 -25.39
C VAL A 190 3.96 22.44 -26.13
N TYR A 191 4.91 21.82 -25.43
CA TYR A 191 5.80 20.81 -26.02
C TYR A 191 5.02 19.62 -26.61
N PHE A 192 4.05 19.07 -25.87
CA PHE A 192 3.21 17.97 -26.37
C PHE A 192 2.31 18.38 -27.54
N VAL A 193 1.78 19.61 -27.54
CA VAL A 193 1.00 20.14 -28.66
C VAL A 193 1.87 20.31 -29.91
N VAL A 194 3.07 20.88 -29.78
CA VAL A 194 4.03 21.07 -30.88
C VAL A 194 4.50 19.74 -31.45
N LEU A 195 4.79 18.74 -30.61
CA LEU A 195 5.13 17.40 -31.07
C LEU A 195 3.97 16.75 -31.80
N ARG A 196 2.73 16.91 -31.32
CA ARG A 196 1.53 16.32 -31.93
C ARG A 196 1.17 16.99 -33.26
N THR A 197 1.40 18.30 -33.40
CA THR A 197 1.18 19.04 -34.66
C THR A 197 2.33 18.82 -35.65
N GLY A 198 3.59 18.77 -35.20
CA GLY A 198 4.75 18.45 -36.05
C GLY A 198 4.70 17.05 -36.66
N ARG A 199 4.17 16.07 -35.90
CA ARG A 199 3.92 14.70 -36.39
C ARG A 199 2.78 14.63 -37.43
N ARG A 200 1.81 15.55 -37.37
CA ARG A 200 0.74 15.70 -38.38
C ARG A 200 1.24 16.43 -39.63
N TYR A 201 2.08 17.44 -39.47
CA TYR A 201 2.65 18.19 -40.61
C TYR A 201 3.61 17.32 -41.44
N SER A 202 4.45 16.51 -40.79
CA SER A 202 5.36 15.58 -41.47
C SER A 202 4.66 14.46 -42.25
N ARG A 203 3.40 14.11 -41.91
CA ARG A 203 2.59 13.15 -42.67
C ARG A 203 1.91 13.75 -43.91
N ASN A 204 1.87 15.08 -44.03
CA ASN A 204 1.18 15.80 -45.10
C ASN A 204 2.13 16.54 -46.07
N LEU A 205 3.44 16.33 -45.98
CA LEU A 205 4.38 16.87 -46.97
C LEU A 205 4.30 16.02 -48.25
N PRO A 206 4.00 16.62 -49.43
CA PRO A 206 4.04 15.89 -50.69
C PRO A 206 5.52 15.64 -51.04
N ILE A 207 6.01 14.44 -50.73
CA ILE A 207 7.33 13.99 -51.18
C ILE A 207 7.31 13.90 -52.71
N PHE A 208 8.25 14.61 -53.33
CA PHE A 208 8.56 14.58 -54.76
C PHE A 208 8.44 13.17 -55.36
N ARG A 209 7.50 13.01 -56.29
CA ARG A 209 7.37 11.83 -57.15
C ARG A 209 8.52 11.84 -58.17
N GLN A 210 9.68 11.34 -57.78
CA GLN A 210 10.80 11.12 -58.71
C GLN A 210 10.85 9.66 -59.17
N ARG A 211 10.51 9.49 -60.45
CA ARG A 211 10.91 8.46 -61.43
C ARG A 211 11.43 7.11 -60.90
N ARG A 212 10.74 6.03 -61.31
CA ARG A 212 11.43 4.87 -61.90
C ARG A 212 10.89 4.67 -63.31
N GLY A 213 11.76 4.82 -64.29
CA GLY A 213 11.52 4.34 -65.65
C GLY A 213 11.60 2.82 -65.67
N ALA A 214 10.79 2.20 -66.53
CA ALA A 214 10.91 0.81 -66.92
C ALA A 214 11.51 0.79 -68.34
N PRO A 215 12.49 -0.07 -68.65
CA PRO A 215 12.85 -0.38 -70.02
C PRO A 215 11.95 -1.51 -70.57
N VAL A 216 11.58 -1.37 -71.84
CA VAL A 216 11.24 -2.46 -72.77
C VAL A 216 12.48 -2.73 -73.61
#